data_AF-R7N5B7-F1
#
_entry.id   AF-R7N5B7-F1
#
_cell.length_a   1.000
_cell.length_b   1.000
_cell.length_c   1.000
_cell.angle_alpha   90.00
_cell.angle_beta   90.00
_cell.angle_gamma   90.00
#
_symmetry.space_group_name_H-M   'P 1'
#
loop_
_entity.id
_entity.type
_entity.pdbx_description
1 polymer ?
#
loop_
_entity_poly.entity_id
_entity_poly.type
_entity_poly.pdbx_seq_one_letter_code
_entity_poly.pdbx_strand_id
1 'polypeptide(L)'
;MIYKHIYHELDKEAKIWTSNNNQYYIWGAAGKGTTFIQRYSSKLNIKAVVDKDEKKQGQELLGVKIISPEDLQITGGKIVICTEAYREVAKQLDEHGLLENVDYIDFKRFATIYDWYIEGKVYINRVDVSVTNRCTLNCEGCNMLMPYYCNPKDRKLEDIKKDLDVFFQWVDTVEDLNLLGGEPLLYPDLVEVLQYIQDNYRDKIIDIYMFTNGTCNLSEKLLEVSHRIGVIYDISDYTNGLPRLEARLEKFQKILSENSIRFINKKMDFWLDFGFATADHSRDSEEQKVAFFHQCGAPFRGLRNQKFYYCHLEASAVELGEWKEQEGDAFLLDPYDADRKIELLEFNLGYSKRGYPSICMKCEGCCSKTRIAVAVQRKRNVK
;
A
#
# COMPACT_ATOMS: atom_id res chain seq x y z
N MET A 1 -12.10 1.93 -12.06
CA MET A 1 -12.18 2.28 -13.49
C MET A 1 -12.70 1.10 -14.28
N ILE A 2 -13.75 1.30 -15.07
CA ILE A 2 -14.24 0.24 -15.98
C ILE A 2 -13.28 0.14 -17.16
N TYR A 3 -12.90 -1.09 -17.53
CA TYR A 3 -12.15 -1.33 -18.78
C TYR A 3 -12.92 -0.81 -20.00
N LYS A 4 -12.25 0.04 -20.78
CA LYS A 4 -12.63 0.45 -22.13
C LYS A 4 -11.89 -0.40 -23.17
N HIS A 5 -10.59 -0.58 -22.97
CA HIS A 5 -9.68 -1.34 -23.82
C HIS A 5 -8.64 -2.03 -22.95
N ILE A 6 -8.95 -3.26 -22.51
CA ILE A 6 -8.01 -4.11 -21.77
C ILE A 6 -6.68 -4.17 -22.54
N TYR A 7 -5.57 -4.09 -21.81
CA TYR A 7 -4.19 -4.03 -22.31
C TYR A 7 -3.73 -2.68 -22.88
N HIS A 8 -4.62 -1.69 -22.97
CA HIS A 8 -4.35 -0.40 -23.60
C HIS A 8 -4.80 0.81 -22.77
N GLU A 9 -5.21 0.62 -21.51
CA GLU A 9 -5.73 1.70 -20.67
C GLU A 9 -4.67 2.76 -20.37
N LEU A 10 -3.41 2.36 -20.34
CA LEU A 10 -2.29 3.23 -19.98
C LEU A 10 -1.57 3.85 -21.19
N ASP A 11 -1.90 3.44 -22.43
CA ASP A 11 -1.18 3.83 -23.64
C ASP A 11 -1.18 5.35 -23.88
N LYS A 12 -2.31 6.01 -23.60
CA LYS A 12 -2.43 7.46 -23.77
C LYS A 12 -1.56 8.20 -22.76
N GLU A 13 -1.58 7.77 -21.51
CA GLU A 13 -0.79 8.39 -20.44
C GLU A 13 0.70 8.12 -20.64
N ALA A 14 1.07 6.93 -21.08
CA ALA A 14 2.44 6.60 -21.45
C ALA A 14 3.02 7.62 -22.45
N LYS A 15 2.30 7.91 -23.54
CA LYS A 15 2.73 8.92 -24.53
C LYS A 15 2.96 10.31 -23.92
N ILE A 16 2.18 10.69 -22.90
CA ILE A 16 2.33 11.96 -22.19
C ILE A 16 3.54 11.93 -21.28
N TRP A 17 3.68 10.87 -20.48
CA TRP A 17 4.62 10.80 -19.35
C TRP A 17 5.99 10.24 -19.70
N THR A 18 6.17 9.62 -20.86
CA THR A 18 7.46 9.01 -21.28
C THR A 18 8.15 9.76 -22.43
N SER A 19 7.71 10.99 -22.75
CA SER A 19 8.34 11.81 -23.78
C SER A 19 9.71 12.33 -23.32
N ASN A 20 10.74 12.17 -24.16
CA ASN A 20 12.11 12.65 -23.90
C ASN A 20 12.21 14.19 -23.76
N ASN A 21 11.22 14.92 -24.26
CA ASN A 21 11.19 16.38 -24.16
C ASN A 21 10.61 16.88 -22.83
N ASN A 22 10.07 15.99 -22.00
CA ASN A 22 9.46 16.37 -20.73
C ASN A 22 10.52 16.94 -19.77
N GLN A 23 10.09 17.97 -19.04
CA GLN A 23 10.82 18.53 -17.91
C GLN A 23 10.05 18.18 -16.64
N TYR A 24 10.68 17.47 -15.71
CA TYR A 24 10.00 16.96 -14.52
C TYR A 24 10.26 17.83 -13.29
N TYR A 25 9.21 18.07 -12.54
CA TYR A 25 9.23 18.73 -11.24
C TYR A 25 8.71 17.74 -10.20
N ILE A 26 9.41 17.58 -9.09
CA ILE A 26 9.06 16.60 -8.07
C ILE A 26 8.43 17.33 -6.90
N TRP A 27 7.17 17.05 -6.57
CA TRP A 27 6.51 17.70 -5.44
C TRP A 27 6.67 16.88 -4.16
N GLY A 28 7.53 17.34 -3.25
CA GLY A 28 7.81 16.73 -1.96
C GLY A 28 9.30 16.39 -1.78
N ALA A 29 9.99 17.11 -0.90
CA ALA A 29 11.41 16.91 -0.59
C ALA A 29 11.61 16.05 0.67
N ALA A 30 10.90 14.92 0.75
CA ALA A 30 10.98 13.97 1.87
C ALA A 30 11.40 12.57 1.38
N GLY A 31 11.10 11.51 2.15
CA GLY A 31 11.49 10.13 1.83
C GLY A 31 11.12 9.72 0.40
N LYS A 32 9.84 9.84 0.02
CA LYS A 32 9.36 9.51 -1.33
C LYS A 32 10.07 10.29 -2.44
N GLY A 33 10.26 11.60 -2.25
CA GLY A 33 11.00 12.43 -3.21
C GLY A 33 12.47 12.01 -3.34
N THR A 34 13.09 11.63 -2.22
CA THR A 34 14.47 11.11 -2.20
C THR A 34 14.54 9.81 -3.01
N THR A 35 13.66 8.84 -2.74
CA THR A 35 13.59 7.56 -3.47
C THR A 35 13.34 7.79 -4.95
N PHE A 36 12.42 8.69 -5.31
CA PHE A 36 12.14 9.02 -6.71
C PHE A 36 13.39 9.54 -7.43
N ILE A 37 14.09 10.52 -6.85
CA ILE A 37 15.27 11.13 -7.46
C ILE A 37 16.41 10.11 -7.58
N GLN A 38 16.64 9.28 -6.55
CA GLN A 38 17.66 8.21 -6.63
C GLN A 38 17.39 7.25 -7.79
N ARG A 39 16.11 6.93 -8.03
CA ARG A 39 15.71 5.97 -9.04
C ARG A 39 15.71 6.54 -10.46
N TYR A 40 15.32 7.80 -10.63
CA TYR A 40 14.99 8.37 -11.94
C TYR A 40 15.88 9.53 -12.38
N SER A 41 16.74 10.10 -11.52
CA SER A 41 17.58 11.27 -11.87
C SER A 41 18.49 11.06 -13.07
N SER A 42 18.99 9.84 -13.29
CA SER A 42 19.83 9.50 -14.45
C SER A 42 19.04 9.28 -15.74
N LYS A 43 17.71 9.17 -15.63
CA LYS A 43 16.80 8.82 -16.74
C LYS A 43 15.87 9.97 -17.13
N LEU A 44 15.61 10.90 -16.21
CA LEU A 44 14.68 12.01 -16.37
C LEU A 44 15.37 13.36 -16.26
N ASN A 45 14.88 14.32 -17.04
CA ASN A 45 15.28 15.73 -16.94
C ASN A 45 14.55 16.41 -15.77
N ILE A 46 15.01 16.17 -14.54
CA ILE A 46 14.45 16.75 -13.31
C ILE A 46 14.96 18.19 -13.14
N LYS A 47 14.04 19.17 -13.13
CA LYS A 47 14.38 20.60 -13.05
C LYS A 47 14.48 21.13 -11.63
N ALA A 48 13.54 20.74 -10.77
CA ALA A 48 13.51 21.17 -9.38
C ALA A 48 12.64 20.23 -8.54
N VAL A 49 12.83 20.31 -7.22
CA VAL A 49 11.91 19.76 -6.21
C VAL A 49 11.09 20.90 -5.66
N VAL A 50 9.78 20.71 -5.52
CA VAL A 50 8.86 21.68 -4.93
C VAL A 50 8.50 21.21 -3.52
N ASP A 51 8.67 22.05 -2.51
CA ASP A 51 8.25 21.74 -1.15
C ASP A 51 7.71 23.00 -0.44
N LYS A 52 6.62 22.83 0.31
CA LYS A 52 5.99 23.93 1.07
C LYS A 52 6.75 24.30 2.34
N ASP A 53 7.66 23.43 2.80
CA ASP A 53 8.48 23.71 3.97
C ASP A 53 9.58 24.73 3.63
N GLU A 54 9.37 25.98 4.04
CA GLU A 54 10.31 27.10 3.87
C GLU A 54 11.72 26.78 4.36
N LYS A 55 11.87 25.89 5.35
CA LYS A 55 13.20 25.51 5.85
C LYS A 55 14.00 24.73 4.82
N LYS A 56 13.35 24.00 3.92
CA LYS A 56 14.00 23.20 2.88
C LYS A 56 14.27 24.01 1.61
N GLN A 57 13.49 25.06 1.36
CA GLN A 57 13.60 25.87 0.15
C GLN A 57 14.99 26.53 0.07
N GLY A 58 15.52 26.62 -1.15
CA GLY A 58 16.88 27.10 -1.41
C GLY A 58 17.99 26.08 -1.12
N GLN A 59 17.69 24.95 -0.47
CA GLN A 59 18.61 23.82 -0.35
C GLN A 59 18.53 22.91 -1.59
N GLU A 60 19.26 21.79 -1.55
CA GLU A 60 19.23 20.76 -2.59
C GLU A 60 18.86 19.41 -2.00
N LEU A 61 18.08 18.63 -2.75
CA LEU A 61 17.83 17.23 -2.50
C LEU A 61 18.57 16.42 -3.56
N LEU A 62 19.65 15.74 -3.17
CA LEU A 62 20.49 14.93 -4.07
C LEU A 62 20.95 15.70 -5.33
N GLY A 63 21.38 16.95 -5.14
CA GLY A 63 21.84 17.83 -6.22
C GLY A 63 20.72 18.52 -7.02
N VAL A 64 19.45 18.33 -6.66
CA VAL A 64 18.31 19.01 -7.28
C VAL A 64 17.82 20.13 -6.36
N LYS A 65 17.77 21.36 -6.86
CA LYS A 65 17.33 22.53 -6.08
C LYS A 65 15.88 22.38 -5.59
N ILE A 66 15.65 22.74 -4.34
CA ILE A 66 14.34 22.82 -3.72
C ILE A 66 13.81 24.26 -3.86
N ILE A 67 12.64 24.41 -4.48
CA ILE A 67 11.95 25.68 -4.72
C ILE A 67 10.60 25.72 -3.98
N SER A 68 10.06 26.92 -3.82
CA SER A 68 8.70 27.09 -3.30
C SER A 68 7.65 26.73 -4.35
N PRO A 69 6.40 26.43 -3.95
CA PRO A 69 5.27 26.29 -4.88
C PRO A 69 5.06 27.52 -5.76
N GLU A 70 5.34 28.72 -5.27
CA GLU A 70 5.15 29.99 -5.98
C GLU A 70 6.21 30.21 -7.08
N ASP A 71 7.41 29.66 -6.88
CA ASP A 71 8.50 29.72 -7.85
C ASP A 71 8.35 28.70 -8.99
N LEU A 72 7.37 27.81 -8.90
CA LEU A 72 7.13 26.78 -9.90
C LEU A 72 6.64 27.39 -11.21
N GLN A 73 7.49 27.34 -12.24
CA GLN A 73 7.09 27.67 -13.59
C GLN A 73 6.31 26.50 -14.21
N ILE A 74 4.99 26.63 -14.20
CA ILE A 74 4.05 25.59 -14.62
C ILE A 74 4.06 25.35 -16.14
N THR A 75 4.42 26.34 -16.95
CA THR A 75 4.30 26.26 -18.41
C THR A 75 5.22 25.19 -19.02
N GLY A 76 4.62 24.07 -19.45
CA GLY A 76 5.29 23.00 -20.19
C GLY A 76 6.00 21.95 -19.31
N GLY A 77 5.95 22.07 -17.98
CA GLY A 77 6.50 21.10 -17.04
C GLY A 77 5.55 19.94 -16.74
N LYS A 78 6.10 18.83 -16.24
CA LYS A 78 5.36 17.67 -15.73
C LYS A 78 5.64 17.49 -14.24
N ILE A 79 4.61 17.37 -13.42
CA ILE A 79 4.74 17.34 -11.96
C ILE A 79 4.49 15.92 -11.44
N VAL A 80 5.45 15.35 -10.73
CA VAL A 80 5.28 14.05 -10.06
C VAL A 80 5.13 14.29 -8.56
N ILE A 81 3.97 13.99 -8.01
CA ILE A 81 3.65 14.20 -6.60
C ILE A 81 4.22 13.05 -5.76
N CYS A 82 5.21 13.37 -4.93
CA CYS A 82 5.96 12.45 -4.08
C CYS A 82 5.75 12.75 -2.58
N THR A 83 4.49 12.83 -2.16
CA THR A 83 4.10 13.09 -0.75
C THR A 83 2.91 12.24 -0.33
N GLU A 84 2.68 12.10 0.98
CA GLU A 84 1.44 11.51 1.51
C GLU A 84 0.24 12.47 1.40
N ALA A 85 0.50 13.78 1.32
CA ALA A 85 -0.53 14.81 1.21
C ALA A 85 -1.05 15.00 -0.22
N TYR A 86 -1.22 13.90 -0.98
CA TYR A 86 -1.56 13.95 -2.41
C TYR A 86 -2.78 14.84 -2.69
N ARG A 87 -3.87 14.66 -1.94
CA ARG A 87 -5.12 15.42 -2.13
C ARG A 87 -4.97 16.93 -1.92
N GLU A 88 -4.09 17.34 -1.01
CA GLU A 88 -3.82 18.76 -0.76
C GLU A 88 -3.09 19.38 -1.96
N VAL A 89 -2.06 18.68 -2.44
CA VAL A 89 -1.26 19.12 -3.60
C VAL A 89 -2.09 19.09 -4.88
N ALA A 90 -2.81 18.00 -5.15
CA ALA A 90 -3.68 17.87 -6.31
C ALA A 90 -4.70 19.00 -6.37
N LYS A 91 -5.36 19.30 -5.25
CA LYS A 91 -6.29 20.45 -5.15
C LYS A 91 -5.61 21.78 -5.48
N GLN A 92 -4.41 22.02 -4.97
CA GLN A 92 -3.65 23.23 -5.28
C GLN A 92 -3.34 23.31 -6.79
N LEU A 93 -2.95 22.22 -7.43
CA LEU A 93 -2.65 22.18 -8.86
C LEU A 93 -3.93 22.37 -9.71
N ASP A 94 -5.04 21.76 -9.30
CA ASP A 94 -6.36 21.94 -9.94
C ASP A 94 -6.82 23.40 -9.91
N GLU A 95 -6.62 24.09 -8.78
CA GLU A 95 -6.93 25.53 -8.62
C GLU A 95 -6.08 26.41 -9.57
N HIS A 96 -4.91 25.92 -10.01
CA HIS A 96 -4.08 26.56 -11.04
C HIS A 96 -4.42 26.11 -12.48
N GLY A 97 -5.48 25.32 -12.66
CA GLY A 97 -5.97 24.86 -13.96
C GLY A 97 -5.18 23.69 -14.55
N LEU A 98 -4.35 23.02 -13.76
CA LEU A 98 -3.63 21.82 -14.18
C LEU A 98 -4.49 20.57 -14.07
N LEU A 99 -4.23 19.59 -14.92
CA LEU A 99 -5.03 18.38 -15.02
C LEU A 99 -4.28 17.15 -14.51
N GLU A 100 -4.91 16.37 -13.63
CA GLU A 100 -4.40 15.09 -13.16
C GLU A 100 -4.18 14.11 -14.33
N ASN A 101 -3.10 13.35 -14.28
CA ASN A 101 -2.60 12.43 -15.30
C ASN A 101 -2.26 13.06 -16.65
N VAL A 102 -2.34 14.39 -16.76
CA VAL A 102 -1.88 15.15 -17.94
C VAL A 102 -0.70 16.03 -17.56
N ASP A 103 -0.86 16.90 -16.57
CA ASP A 103 0.15 17.86 -16.12
C ASP A 103 0.82 17.42 -14.82
N TYR A 104 0.07 16.76 -13.94
CA TYR A 104 0.58 16.18 -12.71
C TYR A 104 0.12 14.74 -12.51
N ILE A 105 0.88 13.95 -11.73
CA ILE A 105 0.57 12.53 -11.49
C ILE A 105 1.09 12.07 -10.12
N ASP A 106 0.43 11.09 -9.52
CA ASP A 106 0.97 10.36 -8.37
C ASP A 106 2.22 9.55 -8.77
N PHE A 107 3.25 9.57 -7.91
CA PHE A 107 4.51 8.88 -8.22
C PHE A 107 4.35 7.37 -8.47
N LYS A 108 3.38 6.69 -7.84
CA LYS A 108 3.18 5.24 -8.01
C LYS A 108 2.63 4.95 -9.39
N ARG A 109 1.69 5.79 -9.85
CA ARG A 109 1.14 5.69 -11.20
C ARG A 109 2.21 6.03 -12.24
N PHE A 110 3.01 7.08 -12.00
CA PHE A 110 4.16 7.39 -12.86
C PHE A 110 5.12 6.21 -12.96
N ALA A 111 5.57 5.65 -11.83
CA ALA A 111 6.50 4.53 -11.82
C ALA A 111 5.93 3.31 -12.57
N THR A 112 4.66 2.97 -12.33
CA THR A 112 3.95 1.90 -13.05
C THR A 112 4.01 2.09 -14.57
N ILE A 113 3.74 3.31 -15.05
CA ILE A 113 3.74 3.63 -16.48
C ILE A 113 5.17 3.65 -17.02
N TYR A 114 6.07 4.40 -16.39
CA TYR A 114 7.43 4.59 -16.88
C TYR A 114 8.20 3.27 -16.92
N ASP A 115 8.18 2.49 -15.83
CA ASP A 115 8.90 1.21 -15.78
C ASP A 115 8.36 0.23 -16.81
N TRP A 116 7.05 0.20 -17.07
CA TRP A 116 6.51 -0.69 -18.09
C TRP A 116 6.89 -0.25 -19.50
N TYR A 117 6.57 0.99 -19.88
CA TYR A 117 6.69 1.45 -21.28
C TYR A 117 8.12 1.81 -21.69
N ILE A 118 9.01 2.14 -20.74
CA ILE A 118 10.43 2.46 -21.01
C ILE A 118 11.36 1.31 -20.62
N GLU A 119 11.12 0.65 -19.48
CA GLU A 119 12.05 -0.37 -18.96
C GLU A 119 11.57 -1.81 -19.22
N GLY A 120 10.33 -2.02 -19.66
CA GLY A 120 9.74 -3.35 -19.84
C GLY A 120 9.54 -4.10 -18.52
N LYS A 121 9.38 -3.39 -17.41
CA LYS A 121 9.31 -3.96 -16.05
C LYS A 121 7.95 -3.76 -15.40
N VAL A 122 7.48 -4.78 -14.69
CA VAL A 122 6.27 -4.73 -13.87
C VAL A 122 6.61 -4.21 -12.48
N TYR A 123 6.20 -2.98 -12.19
CA TYR A 123 6.33 -2.34 -10.89
C TYR A 123 5.01 -2.33 -10.13
N ILE A 124 5.01 -2.90 -8.92
CA ILE A 124 3.88 -2.90 -7.99
C ILE A 124 4.25 -2.09 -6.75
N ASN A 125 3.48 -1.05 -6.46
CA ASN A 125 3.78 -0.16 -5.34
C ASN A 125 3.55 -0.81 -3.96
N ARG A 126 2.69 -1.82 -3.85
CA ARG A 126 2.36 -2.43 -2.57
C ARG A 126 1.77 -3.81 -2.75
N VAL A 127 2.16 -4.74 -1.90
CA VAL A 127 1.50 -6.04 -1.72
C VAL A 127 1.41 -6.38 -0.23
N ASP A 128 0.26 -6.87 0.20
CA ASP A 128 -0.06 -7.23 1.58
C ASP A 128 -0.22 -8.74 1.70
N VAL A 129 0.63 -9.36 2.52
CA VAL A 129 0.61 -10.79 2.82
C VAL A 129 0.15 -11.00 4.26
N SER A 130 -1.07 -11.50 4.43
CA SER A 130 -1.57 -11.92 5.74
C SER A 130 -0.99 -13.29 6.11
N VAL A 131 -0.27 -13.38 7.24
CA VAL A 131 0.40 -14.62 7.68
C VAL A 131 -0.37 -15.38 8.76
N THR A 132 -1.21 -14.68 9.53
CA THR A 132 -2.03 -15.27 10.60
C THR A 132 -3.25 -14.41 10.85
N ASN A 133 -4.36 -15.02 11.26
CA ASN A 133 -5.51 -14.28 11.78
C ASN A 133 -5.58 -14.31 13.33
N ARG A 134 -4.57 -14.90 14.00
CA ARG A 134 -4.40 -14.75 15.46
C ARG A 134 -3.96 -13.33 15.80
N CYS A 135 -4.49 -12.79 16.89
CA CYS A 135 -4.07 -11.50 17.42
C CYS A 135 -4.01 -11.54 18.95
N THR A 136 -3.08 -10.78 19.53
CA THR A 136 -3.00 -10.53 20.98
C THR A 136 -4.12 -9.61 21.47
N LEU A 137 -4.74 -8.85 20.57
CA LEU A 137 -5.89 -7.98 20.82
C LEU A 137 -7.17 -8.59 20.21
N ASN A 138 -8.31 -7.99 20.51
CA ASN A 138 -9.63 -8.40 20.01
C ASN A 138 -10.45 -7.16 19.58
N CYS A 139 -9.84 -6.32 18.75
CA CYS A 139 -10.33 -4.98 18.43
C CYS A 139 -11.58 -5.02 17.54
N GLU A 140 -12.73 -4.56 18.02
CA GLU A 140 -14.02 -4.58 17.34
C GLU A 140 -13.97 -4.01 15.91
N GLY A 141 -13.37 -2.82 15.75
CA GLY A 141 -13.23 -2.14 14.45
C GLY A 141 -12.06 -2.60 13.58
N CYS A 142 -11.53 -3.81 13.75
CA CYS A 142 -10.40 -4.29 12.96
C CYS A 142 -10.78 -4.46 11.48
N ASN A 143 -10.11 -3.74 10.57
CA ASN A 143 -10.35 -3.80 9.13
C ASN A 143 -9.94 -5.15 8.48
N MET A 144 -9.18 -5.98 9.19
CA MET A 144 -8.86 -7.35 8.81
C MET A 144 -9.84 -8.38 9.39
N LEU A 145 -10.91 -7.92 10.06
CA LEU A 145 -12.00 -8.74 10.61
C LEU A 145 -11.57 -9.79 11.65
N MET A 146 -10.41 -9.57 12.30
CA MET A 146 -9.79 -10.51 13.23
C MET A 146 -10.71 -11.02 14.36
N PRO A 147 -11.53 -10.18 15.02
CA PRO A 147 -12.41 -10.65 16.09
C PRO A 147 -13.55 -11.56 15.65
N TYR A 148 -13.80 -11.69 14.35
CA TYR A 148 -14.92 -12.43 13.80
C TYR A 148 -14.53 -13.88 13.43
N TYR A 149 -13.24 -14.21 13.42
CA TYR A 149 -12.78 -15.57 13.24
C TYR A 149 -13.13 -16.44 14.45
N CYS A 150 -14.06 -17.39 14.26
CA CYS A 150 -14.44 -18.36 15.29
C CYS A 150 -13.30 -19.30 15.70
N ASN A 151 -12.40 -19.62 14.75
CA ASN A 151 -11.23 -20.45 14.98
C ASN A 151 -10.02 -19.83 14.29
N PRO A 152 -9.34 -18.86 14.93
CA PRO A 152 -8.17 -18.22 14.37
C PRO A 152 -7.03 -19.23 14.12
N LYS A 153 -6.45 -19.20 12.92
CA LYS A 153 -5.39 -20.06 12.41
C LYS A 153 -4.26 -19.26 11.77
N ASP A 154 -3.11 -19.89 11.77
CA ASP A 154 -1.98 -19.50 10.95
C ASP A 154 -2.17 -19.95 9.51
N ARG A 155 -1.62 -19.20 8.56
CA ARG A 155 -1.50 -19.67 7.17
C ARG A 155 -0.39 -20.72 7.11
N LYS A 156 -0.56 -21.74 6.26
CA LYS A 156 0.52 -22.71 6.05
C LYS A 156 1.69 -21.99 5.36
N LEU A 157 2.92 -22.24 5.85
CA LEU A 157 4.14 -21.67 5.28
C LEU A 157 4.22 -21.92 3.76
N GLU A 158 3.93 -23.14 3.33
CA GLU A 158 3.97 -23.51 1.90
C GLU A 158 2.95 -22.76 1.04
N ASP A 159 1.79 -22.39 1.59
CA ASP A 159 0.82 -21.55 0.88
C ASP A 159 1.31 -20.10 0.78
N ILE A 160 2.13 -19.61 1.72
CA ILE A 160 2.80 -18.30 1.64
C ILE A 160 3.88 -18.33 0.58
N LYS A 161 4.75 -19.35 0.59
CA LYS A 161 5.79 -19.51 -0.43
C LYS A 161 5.19 -19.58 -1.83
N LYS A 162 4.18 -20.45 -2.03
CA LYS A 162 3.49 -20.58 -3.32
C LYS A 162 2.91 -19.26 -3.82
N ASP A 163 2.29 -18.48 -2.94
CA ASP A 163 1.74 -17.17 -3.31
C ASP A 163 2.83 -16.17 -3.74
N LEU A 164 3.96 -16.13 -3.01
CA LEU A 164 5.10 -15.31 -3.38
C LEU A 164 5.69 -15.78 -4.72
N ASP A 165 5.83 -17.08 -4.92
CA ASP A 165 6.39 -17.66 -6.14
C ASP A 165 5.57 -17.30 -7.36
N VAL A 166 4.26 -17.52 -7.32
CA VAL A 166 3.40 -17.15 -8.46
C VAL A 166 3.41 -15.64 -8.66
N PHE A 167 3.38 -14.84 -7.60
CA PHE A 167 3.37 -13.39 -7.72
C PHE A 167 4.65 -12.85 -8.37
N PHE A 168 5.82 -13.31 -7.96
CA PHE A 168 7.11 -12.86 -8.49
C PHE A 168 7.47 -13.42 -9.88
N GLN A 169 6.66 -14.32 -10.45
CA GLN A 169 6.68 -14.61 -11.89
C GLN A 169 6.17 -13.44 -12.72
N TRP A 170 5.19 -12.68 -12.19
CA TRP A 170 4.62 -11.51 -12.86
C TRP A 170 5.41 -10.23 -12.59
N VAL A 171 5.95 -10.08 -11.38
CA VAL A 171 6.45 -8.81 -10.87
C VAL A 171 7.98 -8.74 -10.86
N ASP A 172 8.50 -7.63 -11.37
CA ASP A 172 9.93 -7.34 -11.42
C ASP A 172 10.38 -6.47 -10.24
N THR A 173 9.51 -5.59 -9.74
CA THR A 173 9.82 -4.75 -8.58
C THR A 173 8.58 -4.50 -7.73
N VAL A 174 8.74 -4.68 -6.42
CA VAL A 174 7.77 -4.30 -5.38
C VAL A 174 8.35 -3.17 -4.56
N GLU A 175 7.65 -2.06 -4.43
CA GLU A 175 8.06 -1.00 -3.51
C GLU A 175 7.88 -1.47 -2.05
N ASP A 176 6.64 -1.72 -1.64
CA ASP A 176 6.31 -2.12 -0.27
C ASP A 176 5.80 -3.57 -0.23
N LEU A 177 6.59 -4.50 0.28
CA LEU A 177 6.09 -5.82 0.68
C LEU A 177 5.72 -5.81 2.15
N ASN A 178 4.43 -5.94 2.45
CA ASN A 178 3.91 -5.85 3.80
C ASN A 178 3.56 -7.23 4.35
N LEU A 179 4.18 -7.60 5.46
CA LEU A 179 3.77 -8.71 6.28
C LEU A 179 2.80 -8.20 7.35
N LEU A 180 1.56 -8.70 7.29
CA LEU A 180 0.48 -8.29 8.16
C LEU A 180 -0.40 -9.49 8.55
N GLY A 181 -1.51 -9.21 9.23
CA GLY A 181 -2.44 -10.22 9.74
C GLY A 181 -3.15 -9.70 10.98
N GLY A 182 -3.46 -10.59 11.92
CA GLY A 182 -3.91 -10.20 13.24
C GLY A 182 -2.78 -9.58 14.07
N GLU A 183 -1.81 -10.39 14.45
CA GLU A 183 -0.51 -9.96 14.96
C GLU A 183 0.56 -10.87 14.34
N PRO A 184 1.27 -10.41 13.29
CA PRO A 184 2.25 -11.23 12.58
C PRO A 184 3.32 -11.85 13.48
N LEU A 185 3.68 -11.17 14.57
CA LEU A 185 4.68 -11.68 15.52
C LEU A 185 4.22 -12.90 16.33
N LEU A 186 2.95 -13.33 16.21
CA LEU A 186 2.46 -14.61 16.71
C LEU A 186 2.64 -15.77 15.72
N TYR A 187 3.04 -15.50 14.47
CA TYR A 187 3.17 -16.52 13.45
C TYR A 187 4.45 -17.35 13.70
N PRO A 188 4.35 -18.68 13.88
CA PRO A 188 5.48 -19.50 14.30
C PRO A 188 6.58 -19.55 13.24
N ASP A 189 6.21 -19.54 11.96
CA ASP A 189 7.14 -19.68 10.83
C ASP A 189 7.56 -18.32 10.24
N LEU A 190 7.48 -17.23 11.02
CA LEU A 190 7.77 -15.89 10.52
C LEU A 190 9.23 -15.70 10.08
N VAL A 191 10.16 -16.35 10.81
CA VAL A 191 11.58 -16.33 10.47
C VAL A 191 11.80 -17.01 9.12
N GLU A 192 11.14 -18.13 8.90
CA GLU A 192 11.19 -18.92 7.67
C GLU A 192 10.59 -18.16 6.48
N VAL A 193 9.51 -17.39 6.69
CA VAL A 193 8.97 -16.48 5.65
C VAL A 193 10.00 -15.41 5.27
N LEU A 194 10.61 -14.75 6.25
CA LEU A 194 11.61 -13.71 5.99
C LEU A 194 12.86 -14.26 5.32
N GLN A 195 13.32 -15.45 5.72
CA GLN A 195 14.43 -16.15 5.07
C GLN A 195 14.07 -16.50 3.63
N TYR A 196 12.87 -17.01 3.38
CA TYR A 196 12.42 -17.32 2.02
C TYR A 196 12.39 -16.08 1.13
N ILE A 197 11.91 -14.95 1.64
CA ILE A 197 11.94 -13.67 0.92
C ILE A 197 13.38 -13.22 0.67
N GLN A 198 14.25 -13.31 1.70
CA GLN A 198 15.67 -12.95 1.59
C GLN A 198 16.37 -13.73 0.48
N ASP A 199 16.14 -15.04 0.41
CA ASP A 199 16.89 -15.95 -0.45
C ASP A 199 16.41 -15.92 -1.90
N ASN A 200 15.14 -15.57 -2.14
CA ASN A 200 14.51 -15.70 -3.46
C ASN A 200 14.09 -14.37 -4.12
N TYR A 201 13.76 -13.34 -3.33
CA TYR A 201 13.05 -12.15 -3.85
C TYR A 201 13.56 -10.81 -3.33
N ARG A 202 14.58 -10.78 -2.47
CA ARG A 202 15.02 -9.54 -1.82
C ARG A 202 15.49 -8.48 -2.81
N ASP A 203 16.12 -8.88 -3.90
CA ASP A 203 16.56 -8.00 -4.99
C ASP A 203 15.40 -7.37 -5.77
N LYS A 204 14.20 -7.95 -5.70
CA LYS A 204 12.97 -7.43 -6.30
C LYS A 204 12.17 -6.51 -5.37
N ILE A 205 12.56 -6.33 -4.11
CA ILE A 205 11.78 -5.59 -3.11
C ILE A 205 12.56 -4.37 -2.64
N ILE A 206 11.94 -3.19 -2.61
CA ILE A 206 12.56 -1.98 -2.06
C ILE A 206 12.54 -2.03 -0.53
N ASP A 207 11.34 -2.04 0.05
CA ASP A 207 11.11 -2.08 1.50
C ASP A 207 10.21 -3.24 1.91
N ILE A 208 10.52 -3.81 3.07
CA ILE A 208 9.70 -4.83 3.73
C ILE A 208 9.17 -4.24 5.03
N TYR A 209 7.84 -4.16 5.15
CA TYR A 209 7.20 -3.69 6.37
C TYR A 209 6.61 -4.85 7.18
N MET A 210 6.88 -4.84 8.48
CA MET A 210 6.21 -5.70 9.46
C MET A 210 5.21 -4.87 10.24
N PHE A 211 3.91 -5.07 9.97
CA PHE A 211 2.85 -4.40 10.72
C PHE A 211 2.67 -5.10 12.07
N THR A 212 2.64 -4.34 13.17
CA THR A 212 2.48 -4.92 14.51
C THR A 212 1.75 -3.98 15.45
N ASN A 213 1.03 -4.54 16.42
CA ASN A 213 0.49 -3.81 17.56
C ASN A 213 1.50 -3.69 18.73
N GLY A 214 2.72 -4.22 18.56
CA GLY A 214 3.86 -4.08 19.48
C GLY A 214 3.72 -4.84 20.80
N THR A 215 2.75 -5.75 20.93
CA THR A 215 2.52 -6.49 22.17
C THR A 215 3.37 -7.76 22.32
N CYS A 216 3.99 -8.26 21.25
CA CYS A 216 4.76 -9.51 21.24
C CYS A 216 6.24 -9.30 21.54
N ASN A 217 6.90 -10.33 22.07
CA ASN A 217 8.36 -10.34 22.22
C ASN A 217 8.99 -10.77 20.89
N LEU A 218 10.17 -10.25 20.61
CA LEU A 218 10.96 -10.65 19.45
C LEU A 218 12.01 -11.67 19.92
N SER A 219 12.14 -12.78 19.20
CA SER A 219 13.21 -13.74 19.42
C SER A 219 14.52 -13.20 18.82
N GLU A 220 15.66 -13.69 19.31
CA GLU A 220 16.97 -13.33 18.76
C GLU A 220 17.07 -13.64 17.27
N LYS A 221 16.57 -14.81 16.85
CA LYS A 221 16.52 -15.20 15.42
C LYS A 221 15.72 -14.22 14.57
N LEU A 222 14.59 -13.73 15.10
CA LEU A 222 13.76 -12.77 14.38
C LEU A 222 14.45 -11.40 14.30
N LEU A 223 15.11 -10.96 15.36
CA LEU A 223 15.90 -9.72 15.36
C LEU A 223 17.04 -9.79 14.33
N GLU A 224 17.77 -10.91 14.29
CA GLU A 224 18.88 -11.14 13.36
C GLU A 224 18.41 -11.07 11.91
N VAL A 225 17.37 -11.85 11.54
CA VAL A 225 16.88 -11.84 10.16
C VAL A 225 16.28 -10.48 9.79
N SER A 226 15.55 -9.83 10.71
CA SER A 226 14.95 -8.52 10.47
C SER A 226 16.00 -7.45 10.20
N HIS A 227 17.09 -7.42 10.97
CA HIS A 227 18.20 -6.51 10.74
C HIS A 227 18.88 -6.81 9.39
N ARG A 228 19.19 -8.08 9.12
CA ARG A 228 19.90 -8.52 7.90
C ARG A 228 19.15 -8.16 6.61
N ILE A 229 17.85 -8.42 6.56
CA ILE A 229 17.02 -8.14 5.37
C ILE A 229 16.57 -6.68 5.29
N GLY A 230 16.70 -5.93 6.39
CA GLY A 230 16.33 -4.51 6.50
C GLY A 230 14.84 -4.25 6.70
N VAL A 231 14.14 -5.12 7.46
CA VAL A 231 12.71 -4.94 7.81
C VAL A 231 12.49 -3.60 8.53
N ILE A 232 11.41 -2.92 8.15
CA ILE A 232 10.87 -1.76 8.87
C ILE A 232 9.66 -2.21 9.67
N TYR A 233 9.68 -2.02 10.98
CA TYR A 233 8.51 -2.29 11.82
C TYR A 233 7.54 -1.10 11.78
N ASP A 234 6.32 -1.32 11.29
CA ASP A 234 5.23 -0.34 11.30
C ASP A 234 4.36 -0.59 12.55
N ILE A 235 4.65 0.15 13.62
CA ILE A 235 4.03 -0.03 14.92
C ILE A 235 2.73 0.77 14.95
N SER A 236 1.62 0.05 14.99
CA SER A 236 0.31 0.62 15.23
C SER A 236 0.11 0.87 16.73
N ASP A 237 0.39 2.10 17.17
CA ASP A 237 0.31 2.51 18.56
C ASP A 237 -1.14 2.85 18.94
N TYR A 238 -1.74 1.94 19.71
CA TYR A 238 -3.12 2.03 20.20
C TYR A 238 -3.22 2.57 21.63
N THR A 239 -2.19 3.22 22.17
CA THR A 239 -2.19 3.74 23.55
C THR A 239 -3.33 4.73 23.83
N ASN A 240 -3.88 5.39 22.81
CA ASN A 240 -5.06 6.25 22.99
C ASN A 240 -6.30 5.47 23.47
N GLY A 241 -6.55 4.28 22.89
CA GLY A 241 -7.64 3.40 23.30
C GLY A 241 -7.25 2.36 24.37
N LEU A 242 -5.96 2.08 24.49
CA LEU A 242 -5.39 1.10 25.42
C LEU A 242 -4.14 1.66 26.13
N PRO A 243 -4.26 2.64 27.06
CA PRO A 243 -3.11 3.29 27.70
C PRO A 243 -2.13 2.32 28.37
N ARG A 244 -2.63 1.18 28.86
CA ARG A 244 -1.82 0.11 29.46
C ARG A 244 -0.75 -0.49 28.54
N LEU A 245 -0.77 -0.22 27.23
CA LEU A 245 0.24 -0.70 26.27
C LEU A 245 1.50 0.17 26.25
N GLU A 246 1.50 1.35 26.85
CA GLU A 246 2.60 2.34 26.74
C GLU A 246 3.96 1.75 27.12
N ALA A 247 4.11 1.23 28.35
CA ALA A 247 5.35 0.60 28.81
C ALA A 247 5.79 -0.60 27.94
N ARG A 248 4.82 -1.31 27.33
CA ARG A 248 5.12 -2.42 26.43
C ARG A 248 5.68 -1.93 25.10
N LEU A 249 5.10 -0.87 24.53
CA LEU A 249 5.56 -0.28 23.29
C LEU A 249 6.92 0.39 23.46
N GLU A 250 7.16 1.11 24.55
CA GLU A 250 8.48 1.67 24.86
C GLU A 250 9.57 0.59 24.91
N LYS A 251 9.27 -0.53 25.59
CA LYS A 251 10.18 -1.68 25.63
C LYS A 251 10.40 -2.28 24.23
N PHE A 252 9.34 -2.40 23.44
CA PHE A 252 9.41 -2.95 22.08
C PHE A 252 10.28 -2.07 21.17
N GLN A 253 10.05 -0.75 21.17
CA GLN A 253 10.83 0.22 20.42
C GLN A 253 12.30 0.23 20.86
N LYS A 254 12.56 0.15 22.16
CA LYS A 254 13.93 0.05 22.70
C LYS A 254 14.66 -1.18 22.16
N ILE A 255 14.02 -2.35 22.16
CA ILE A 255 14.60 -3.58 21.60
C ILE A 255 14.96 -3.39 20.12
N LEU A 256 14.10 -2.77 19.33
CA LEU A 256 14.38 -2.49 17.91
C LEU A 256 15.57 -1.53 17.74
N SER A 257 15.60 -0.43 18.51
CA SER A 257 16.71 0.52 18.50
C SER A 257 18.05 -0.12 18.89
N GLU A 258 18.07 -0.92 19.96
CA GLU A 258 19.28 -1.62 20.44
C GLU A 258 19.84 -2.61 19.41
N ASN A 259 18.98 -3.14 18.54
CA ASN A 259 19.36 -4.06 17.45
C ASN A 259 19.52 -3.34 16.11
N SER A 260 19.51 -2.00 16.06
CA SER A 260 19.63 -1.22 14.82
C SER A 260 18.59 -1.60 13.76
N ILE A 261 17.36 -1.86 14.19
CA ILE A 261 16.22 -2.17 13.32
C ILE A 261 15.37 -0.91 13.16
N ARG A 262 15.04 -0.58 11.91
CA ARG A 262 14.21 0.59 11.56
C ARG A 262 12.77 0.35 12.01
N PHE A 263 12.12 1.40 12.51
CA PHE A 263 10.69 1.36 12.80
C PHE A 263 10.03 2.73 12.67
N ILE A 264 8.71 2.71 12.53
CA ILE A 264 7.83 3.87 12.53
C ILE A 264 6.79 3.65 13.62
N ASN A 265 6.63 4.60 14.54
CA ASN A 265 5.56 4.56 15.53
C ASN A 265 4.40 5.43 15.07
N LYS A 266 3.27 4.81 14.72
CA LYS A 266 2.05 5.49 14.28
C LYS A 266 1.03 5.49 15.40
N LYS A 267 1.02 6.56 16.19
CA LYS A 267 0.00 6.77 17.22
C LYS A 267 -1.34 7.04 16.56
N MET A 268 -2.32 6.21 16.87
CA MET A 268 -3.64 6.25 16.25
C MET A 268 -4.64 6.96 17.17
N ASP A 269 -5.14 8.12 16.73
CA ASP A 269 -6.14 8.87 17.49
C ASP A 269 -7.55 8.25 17.34
N PHE A 270 -7.89 7.84 16.12
CA PHE A 270 -9.16 7.22 15.76
C PHE A 270 -8.95 6.22 14.61
N TRP A 271 -9.93 5.34 14.40
CA TRP A 271 -10.03 4.55 13.16
C TRP A 271 -11.22 5.02 12.33
N LEU A 272 -11.17 4.69 11.04
CA LEU A 272 -12.32 4.83 10.17
C LEU A 272 -13.25 3.62 10.36
N ASP A 273 -14.54 3.89 10.45
CA ASP A 273 -15.54 2.84 10.40
C ASP A 273 -15.83 2.48 8.94
N PHE A 274 -15.51 1.24 8.56
CA PHE A 274 -15.80 0.70 7.24
C PHE A 274 -17.24 0.22 7.10
N GLY A 275 -18.03 0.24 8.18
CA GLY A 275 -19.47 -0.01 8.11
C GLY A 275 -19.84 -1.43 7.68
N PHE A 276 -18.98 -2.44 7.85
CA PHE A 276 -19.24 -3.80 7.36
C PHE A 276 -20.59 -4.40 7.82
N ALA A 277 -21.11 -3.96 8.97
CA ALA A 277 -22.40 -4.41 9.49
C ALA A 277 -23.62 -3.67 8.90
N THR A 278 -23.43 -2.48 8.33
CA THR A 278 -24.53 -1.55 7.98
C THR A 278 -24.48 -1.02 6.56
N ALA A 279 -23.31 -0.95 5.94
CA ALA A 279 -23.10 -0.41 4.61
C ALA A 279 -23.86 -1.25 3.57
N ASP A 280 -24.59 -0.57 2.69
CA ASP A 280 -25.33 -1.22 1.60
C ASP A 280 -25.48 -0.30 0.40
N HIS A 281 -24.56 -0.45 -0.56
CA HIS A 281 -24.58 0.24 -1.84
C HIS A 281 -25.21 -0.63 -2.95
N SER A 282 -25.92 -1.72 -2.61
CA SER A 282 -26.49 -2.63 -3.61
C SER A 282 -27.54 -1.97 -4.52
N ARG A 283 -28.19 -0.92 -4.02
CA ARG A 283 -29.24 -0.16 -4.74
C ARG A 283 -28.70 1.06 -5.51
N ASP A 284 -27.42 1.39 -5.35
CA ASP A 284 -26.79 2.49 -6.06
C ASP A 284 -26.66 2.14 -7.56
N SER A 285 -26.60 3.16 -8.41
CA SER A 285 -26.28 2.98 -9.83
C SER A 285 -24.83 2.51 -10.01
N GLU A 286 -24.50 1.92 -11.15
CA GLU A 286 -23.13 1.48 -11.44
C GLU A 286 -22.15 2.66 -11.46
N GLU A 287 -22.57 3.83 -11.97
CA GLU A 287 -21.77 5.05 -11.96
C GLU A 287 -21.48 5.52 -10.53
N GLN A 288 -22.46 5.42 -9.62
CA GLN A 288 -22.28 5.77 -8.22
C GLN A 288 -21.30 4.83 -7.52
N LYS A 289 -21.38 3.52 -7.79
CA LYS A 289 -20.44 2.52 -7.23
C LYS A 289 -19.02 2.72 -7.71
N VAL A 290 -18.84 3.01 -9.00
CA VAL A 290 -17.54 3.37 -9.58
C VAL A 290 -17.00 4.65 -8.94
N ALA A 291 -17.82 5.71 -8.84
CA ALA A 291 -17.42 6.97 -8.21
C ALA A 291 -17.01 6.77 -6.74
N PHE A 292 -17.76 5.96 -5.99
CA PHE A 292 -17.43 5.59 -4.62
C PHE A 292 -16.07 4.88 -4.53
N PHE A 293 -15.82 3.88 -5.38
CA PHE A 293 -14.54 3.18 -5.43
C PHE A 293 -13.36 4.13 -5.70
N HIS A 294 -13.54 5.06 -6.63
CA HIS A 294 -12.56 6.11 -6.94
C HIS A 294 -12.30 7.03 -5.74
N GLN A 295 -13.36 7.45 -5.04
CA GLN A 295 -13.25 8.29 -3.85
C GLN A 295 -12.57 7.56 -2.68
N CYS A 296 -12.84 6.26 -2.53
CA CYS A 296 -12.24 5.39 -1.53
C CYS A 296 -10.72 5.37 -1.68
N GLY A 297 -10.21 5.06 -2.89
CA GLY A 297 -8.77 5.11 -3.17
C GLY A 297 -7.95 4.19 -2.26
N ALA A 298 -8.46 2.99 -1.96
CA ALA A 298 -7.82 2.05 -1.04
C ALA A 298 -6.36 1.76 -1.46
N PRO A 299 -5.37 1.96 -0.55
CA PRO A 299 -3.96 1.76 -0.88
C PRO A 299 -3.50 0.29 -0.76
N PHE A 300 -4.40 -0.59 -0.33
CA PHE A 300 -4.17 -1.97 0.06
C PHE A 300 -4.10 -2.91 -1.13
N ARG A 301 -3.35 -4.03 -1.08
CA ARG A 301 -3.40 -5.06 -2.14
C ARG A 301 -3.22 -6.43 -1.52
N GLY A 302 -4.25 -7.25 -1.47
CA GLY A 302 -4.17 -8.56 -0.78
C GLY A 302 -3.56 -9.63 -1.68
N LEU A 303 -2.52 -10.32 -1.23
CA LEU A 303 -1.99 -11.52 -1.90
C LEU A 303 -2.41 -12.77 -1.13
N ARG A 304 -3.27 -13.58 -1.75
CA ARG A 304 -3.78 -14.80 -1.13
C ARG A 304 -4.25 -15.83 -2.14
N ASN A 305 -3.92 -17.10 -1.92
CA ASN A 305 -4.43 -18.24 -2.68
C ASN A 305 -4.20 -18.06 -4.19
N GLN A 306 -3.00 -17.61 -4.56
CA GLN A 306 -2.55 -17.34 -5.93
C GLN A 306 -3.39 -16.26 -6.65
N LYS A 307 -3.97 -15.34 -5.87
CA LYS A 307 -4.75 -14.21 -6.37
C LYS A 307 -4.22 -12.90 -5.80
N PHE A 308 -4.24 -11.88 -6.65
CA PHE A 308 -3.94 -10.51 -6.30
C PHE A 308 -5.25 -9.72 -6.21
N TYR A 309 -5.70 -9.45 -4.99
CA TYR A 309 -6.91 -8.67 -4.70
C TYR A 309 -6.60 -7.18 -4.70
N TYR A 310 -7.50 -6.38 -5.28
CA TYR A 310 -7.36 -4.93 -5.23
C TYR A 310 -7.47 -4.39 -3.80
N CYS A 311 -8.17 -5.07 -2.89
CA CYS A 311 -8.34 -4.64 -1.51
C CYS A 311 -8.18 -5.80 -0.54
N HIS A 312 -7.28 -5.67 0.46
CA HIS A 312 -7.10 -6.75 1.45
C HIS A 312 -8.32 -6.97 2.37
N LEU A 313 -9.21 -5.96 2.50
CA LEU A 313 -10.47 -6.11 3.22
C LEU A 313 -11.33 -7.18 2.55
N GLU A 314 -11.39 -7.20 1.21
CA GLU A 314 -12.10 -8.22 0.45
C GLU A 314 -11.48 -9.60 0.66
N ALA A 315 -10.16 -9.71 0.53
CA ALA A 315 -9.44 -10.96 0.77
C ALA A 315 -9.71 -11.53 2.18
N SER A 316 -9.83 -10.65 3.17
CA SER A 316 -10.15 -11.02 4.56
C SER A 316 -11.62 -11.44 4.72
N ALA A 317 -12.56 -10.74 4.08
CA ALA A 317 -13.98 -11.09 4.13
C ALA A 317 -14.28 -12.41 3.41
N VAL A 318 -13.60 -12.68 2.30
CA VAL A 318 -13.66 -13.95 1.57
C VAL A 318 -13.06 -15.08 2.40
N GLU A 319 -11.91 -14.86 3.06
CA GLU A 319 -11.33 -15.85 3.98
C GLU A 319 -12.30 -16.20 5.11
N LEU A 320 -12.92 -15.19 5.72
CA LEU A 320 -13.82 -15.37 6.84
C LEU A 320 -15.11 -16.11 6.46
N GLY A 321 -15.48 -16.11 5.17
CA GLY A 321 -16.71 -16.68 4.66
C GLY A 321 -17.91 -15.71 4.69
N GLU A 322 -17.67 -14.43 5.01
CA GLU A 322 -18.70 -13.38 5.03
C GLU A 322 -18.91 -12.76 3.64
N TRP A 323 -18.02 -13.05 2.68
CA TRP A 323 -18.12 -12.55 1.33
C TRP A 323 -17.86 -13.63 0.29
N LYS A 324 -18.62 -13.57 -0.81
CA LYS A 324 -18.41 -14.42 -1.98
C LYS A 324 -17.74 -13.61 -3.07
N GLU A 325 -16.50 -13.98 -3.39
CA GLU A 325 -15.76 -13.43 -4.51
C GLU A 325 -16.56 -13.51 -5.81
N GLN A 326 -16.49 -12.44 -6.60
CA GLN A 326 -17.09 -12.31 -7.91
C GLN A 326 -16.01 -12.02 -8.97
N GLU A 327 -16.37 -12.17 -10.24
CA GLU A 327 -15.48 -11.84 -11.35
C GLU A 327 -15.02 -10.38 -11.27
N GLY A 328 -13.71 -10.15 -11.41
CA GLY A 328 -13.11 -8.81 -11.37
C GLY A 328 -12.72 -8.31 -9.96
N ASP A 329 -12.93 -9.10 -8.90
CA ASP A 329 -12.50 -8.75 -7.54
C ASP A 329 -11.00 -9.00 -7.31
N ALA A 330 -10.43 -9.96 -8.04
CA ALA A 330 -9.02 -10.30 -8.00
C ALA A 330 -8.48 -10.65 -9.39
N PHE A 331 -7.18 -10.40 -9.57
CA PHE A 331 -6.40 -10.91 -10.69
C PHE A 331 -5.88 -12.31 -10.34
N LEU A 332 -6.09 -13.29 -11.22
CA LEU A 332 -5.58 -14.65 -11.05
C LEU A 332 -4.11 -14.71 -11.49
N LEU A 333 -3.22 -15.13 -10.59
CA LEU A 333 -1.77 -15.23 -10.88
C LEU A 333 -1.37 -16.60 -11.46
N ASP A 334 -2.26 -17.58 -11.43
CA ASP A 334 -2.04 -18.94 -11.93
C ASP A 334 -3.23 -19.37 -12.83
N PRO A 335 -3.00 -19.87 -14.06
CA PRO A 335 -1.69 -20.04 -14.71
C PRO A 335 -1.03 -18.70 -15.09
N TYR A 336 0.31 -18.68 -15.09
CA TYR A 336 1.10 -17.55 -15.57
C TYR A 336 0.92 -17.34 -17.08
N ASP A 337 0.74 -16.08 -17.48
CA ASP A 337 0.67 -15.66 -18.88
C ASP A 337 1.40 -14.33 -19.07
N ALA A 338 2.54 -14.38 -19.78
CA ALA A 338 3.41 -13.22 -19.97
C ALA A 338 2.73 -12.07 -20.72
N ASP A 339 1.76 -12.37 -21.60
CA ASP A 339 1.08 -11.37 -22.42
C ASP A 339 0.08 -10.54 -21.61
N ARG A 340 -0.28 -11.01 -20.41
CA ARG A 340 -1.24 -10.36 -19.51
C ARG A 340 -0.58 -9.48 -18.44
N LYS A 341 0.73 -9.27 -18.50
CA LYS A 341 1.45 -8.44 -17.51
C LYS A 341 0.91 -7.01 -17.39
N ILE A 342 0.55 -6.38 -18.51
CA ILE A 342 -0.04 -5.04 -18.50
C ILE A 342 -1.44 -5.04 -17.85
N GLU A 343 -2.23 -6.11 -18.02
CA GLU A 343 -3.54 -6.25 -17.36
C GLU A 343 -3.39 -6.28 -15.83
N LEU A 344 -2.34 -6.90 -15.30
CA LEU A 344 -2.02 -6.84 -13.85
C LEU A 344 -1.74 -5.40 -13.40
N LEU A 345 -1.01 -4.60 -14.19
CA LEU A 345 -0.73 -3.20 -13.86
C LEU A 345 -2.00 -2.34 -13.92
N GLU A 346 -2.83 -2.55 -14.95
CA GLU A 346 -4.14 -1.91 -15.06
C GLU A 346 -5.01 -2.28 -13.85
N PHE A 347 -5.07 -3.56 -13.48
CA PHE A 347 -5.78 -4.01 -12.30
C PHE A 347 -5.24 -3.37 -11.02
N ASN A 348 -3.91 -3.30 -10.86
CA ASN A 348 -3.28 -2.63 -9.73
C ASN A 348 -3.63 -1.13 -9.64
N LEU A 349 -3.89 -0.48 -10.77
CA LEU A 349 -4.34 0.92 -10.85
C LEU A 349 -5.86 1.08 -10.72
N GLY A 350 -6.60 -0.03 -10.52
CA GLY A 350 -8.04 -0.02 -10.24
C GLY A 350 -8.91 -0.19 -11.46
N TYR A 351 -8.36 -0.65 -12.58
CA TYR A 351 -9.16 -1.09 -13.72
C TYR A 351 -9.72 -2.48 -13.47
N SER A 352 -11.00 -2.68 -13.75
CA SER A 352 -11.63 -4.01 -13.74
C SER A 352 -12.84 -4.03 -14.65
N LYS A 353 -13.39 -5.23 -14.94
CA LYS A 353 -14.60 -5.37 -15.77
C LYS A 353 -15.80 -4.61 -15.20
N ARG A 354 -15.96 -4.63 -13.87
CA ARG A 354 -17.02 -3.92 -13.14
C ARG A 354 -16.63 -2.48 -12.78
N GLY A 355 -15.34 -2.19 -12.77
CA GLY A 355 -14.77 -0.92 -12.38
C GLY A 355 -14.64 -0.68 -10.87
N TYR A 356 -15.04 -1.65 -10.04
CA TYR A 356 -14.86 -1.67 -8.59
C TYR A 356 -14.88 -3.13 -8.05
N PRO A 357 -14.18 -3.42 -6.93
CA PRO A 357 -14.26 -4.71 -6.23
C PRO A 357 -15.63 -4.91 -5.57
N SER A 358 -16.19 -6.11 -5.63
CA SER A 358 -17.58 -6.33 -5.22
C SER A 358 -17.82 -6.00 -3.74
N ILE A 359 -16.82 -6.16 -2.86
CA ILE A 359 -16.92 -5.77 -1.44
C ILE A 359 -17.30 -4.30 -1.23
N CYS A 360 -17.05 -3.42 -2.21
CA CYS A 360 -17.46 -2.01 -2.14
C CYS A 360 -18.98 -1.85 -1.95
N MET A 361 -19.78 -2.88 -2.25
CA MET A 361 -21.21 -2.84 -1.98
C MET A 361 -21.58 -2.90 -0.49
N LYS A 362 -20.66 -3.35 0.36
CA LYS A 362 -20.88 -3.56 1.81
C LYS A 362 -19.79 -2.90 2.66
N CYS A 363 -19.24 -1.78 2.19
CA CYS A 363 -18.15 -1.08 2.86
C CYS A 363 -18.25 0.43 2.60
N GLU A 364 -18.00 1.25 3.62
CA GLU A 364 -17.93 2.73 3.54
C GLU A 364 -16.56 3.25 3.04
N GLY A 365 -15.60 2.34 2.86
CA GLY A 365 -14.30 2.61 2.25
C GLY A 365 -13.38 3.51 3.07
N CYS A 366 -12.18 3.77 2.54
CA CYS A 366 -11.20 4.68 3.14
C CYS A 366 -11.63 6.16 3.08
N CYS A 367 -12.74 6.45 2.40
CA CYS A 367 -13.39 7.76 2.37
C CYS A 367 -14.48 7.92 3.44
N SER A 368 -14.68 6.92 4.31
CA SER A 368 -15.65 7.00 5.42
C SER A 368 -15.45 8.27 6.24
N LYS A 369 -16.57 8.92 6.56
CA LYS A 369 -16.59 10.12 7.43
C LYS A 369 -16.77 9.75 8.90
N THR A 370 -17.08 8.50 9.19
CA THR A 370 -17.35 8.00 10.53
C THR A 370 -16.04 7.58 11.18
N ARG A 371 -15.74 8.21 12.32
CA ARG A 371 -14.58 7.90 13.15
C ARG A 371 -15.03 7.09 14.36
N ILE A 372 -14.32 6.02 14.65
CA ILE A 372 -14.54 5.16 15.82
C ILE A 372 -13.31 5.17 16.72
N ALA A 373 -13.52 4.85 18.00
CA ALA A 373 -12.44 4.74 18.96
C ALA A 373 -11.47 3.60 18.56
N VAL A 374 -10.17 3.85 18.73
CA VAL A 374 -9.14 2.87 18.38
C VAL A 374 -9.16 1.69 19.34
N ALA A 375 -8.95 0.49 18.81
CA ALA A 375 -8.71 -0.73 19.58
C ALA A 375 -9.73 -1.03 20.71
N VAL A 376 -11.00 -0.68 20.54
CA VAL A 376 -12.09 -1.11 21.46
C VAL A 376 -12.14 -2.63 21.49
N GLN A 377 -11.98 -3.23 22.67
CA GLN A 377 -11.83 -4.69 22.79
C GLN A 377 -13.19 -5.38 22.95
N ARG A 378 -13.49 -6.35 22.08
CA ARG A 378 -14.61 -7.28 22.30
C ARG A 378 -14.28 -8.21 23.46
N LYS A 379 -15.28 -8.51 24.29
CA LYS A 379 -15.16 -9.55 25.32
C LYS A 379 -14.85 -10.87 24.61
N ARG A 380 -13.71 -11.50 24.93
CA ARG A 380 -13.46 -12.87 24.49
C ARG A 380 -14.46 -13.76 25.24
N ASN A 381 -15.32 -14.45 24.52
CA ASN A 381 -16.10 -15.52 25.12
C ASN A 381 -15.10 -16.57 25.58
N VAL A 382 -14.87 -16.65 26.88
CA VAL A 382 -14.10 -17.74 27.48
C VAL A 382 -14.96 -18.99 27.24
N LYS A 383 -14.61 -19.78 26.23
CA LYS A 383 -15.14 -21.13 26.06
C LYS A 383 -14.24 -22.11 26.78
#